data_AF-A0A009MDU0-F1
#
_entry.id   AF-A0A009MDU0-F1
#
_cell.length_a   1.000
_cell.length_b   1.000
_cell.length_c   1.000
_cell.angle_alpha   90.00
_cell.angle_beta   90.00
_cell.angle_gamma   90.00
#
_symmetry.space_group_name_H-M   'P 1'
#
loop_
_entity.id
_entity.type
_entity.pdbx_description
1 polymer ?
#
loop_
_entity_poly.entity_id
_entity_poly.type
_entity_poly.pdbx_seq_one_letter_code
_entity_poly.pdbx_strand_id
1 'polypeptide(L)'
;MTAVSSVYAQRLLMTLFLVSFGIYMFLATVTYTPFDPGWMHISSDTQQVSNASGIAGAWIADLLFGFLGWASLLIPIFLFIEA
;
A
#
# COMPACT_ATOMS: atom_id res chain seq x y z
N MET A 1 8.12 -30.97 19.85
CA MET A 1 7.68 -29.67 20.41
C MET A 1 8.04 -28.47 19.53
N THR A 2 9.04 -28.55 18.64
CA THR A 2 9.51 -27.44 17.79
C THR A 2 8.62 -27.11 16.58
N ALA A 3 7.87 -28.08 16.04
CA ALA A 3 7.00 -27.88 14.88
C ALA A 3 5.75 -27.04 15.18
N VAL A 4 5.28 -27.02 16.43
CA VAL A 4 4.09 -26.25 16.82
C VAL A 4 4.47 -24.78 17.05
N SER A 5 5.63 -24.52 17.67
CA SER A 5 6.16 -23.16 17.86
C SER A 5 6.48 -22.44 16.55
N SER A 6 6.95 -23.17 15.53
CA SER A 6 7.24 -22.57 14.21
C SER A 6 5.97 -22.10 13.50
N VAL A 7 4.84 -22.80 13.67
CA VAL A 7 3.55 -22.40 13.09
C VAL A 7 3.02 -21.12 13.73
N TYR A 8 3.12 -20.99 15.06
CA TYR A 8 2.72 -19.75 15.74
C TYR A 8 3.62 -18.57 15.36
N ALA A 9 4.93 -18.79 15.28
CA ALA A 9 5.88 -17.76 14.83
C ALA A 9 5.59 -17.34 13.39
N GLN A 10 5.34 -18.29 12.49
CA GLN A 10 4.99 -18.01 11.10
C GLN A 10 3.68 -17.21 10.99
N ARG A 11 2.63 -17.59 11.74
CA ARG A 11 1.37 -16.84 11.77
C ARG A 11 1.56 -15.42 12.27
N LEU A 12 2.32 -15.24 13.35
CA LEU A 12 2.61 -13.92 13.91
C LEU A 12 3.37 -13.04 12.92
N LEU A 13 4.37 -13.60 12.22
CA LEU A 13 5.11 -12.89 11.18
C LEU A 13 4.22 -12.50 10.00
N MET A 14 3.32 -13.40 9.57
CA MET A 14 2.35 -13.13 8.50
C MET A 14 1.40 -11.99 8.87
N THR A 15 0.79 -12.04 10.07
CA THR A 15 -0.09 -10.97 10.55
C THR A 15 0.64 -9.64 10.65
N LEU A 16 1.84 -9.60 11.25
CA LEU A 16 2.62 -8.35 11.34
C LEU A 16 2.97 -7.78 9.97
N PHE A 17 3.34 -8.64 9.02
CA PHE A 17 3.61 -8.23 7.64
C PHE A 17 2.35 -7.67 6.97
N LEU A 18 1.21 -8.37 7.06
CA LEU A 18 -0.05 -7.94 6.46
C LEU A 18 -0.56 -6.62 7.04
N VAL A 19 -0.52 -6.45 8.37
CA VAL A 19 -0.89 -5.18 9.01
C VAL A 19 0.03 -4.05 8.56
N SER A 20 1.35 -4.26 8.59
CA SER A 20 2.32 -3.22 8.19
C SER A 20 2.17 -2.84 6.72
N PHE A 21 1.97 -3.84 5.85
CA PHE A 21 1.76 -3.63 4.42
C PHE A 21 0.40 -2.96 4.14
N GLY A 22 -0.65 -3.32 4.87
CA GLY A 22 -1.96 -2.69 4.82
C GLY A 22 -1.92 -1.21 5.20
N ILE A 23 -1.19 -0.85 6.28
CA ILE A 23 -0.97 0.55 6.67
C ILE A 23 -0.22 1.30 5.57
N TYR A 24 0.83 0.71 4.99
CA TYR A 24 1.59 1.32 3.90
C TYR A 24 0.71 1.59 2.68
N MET A 25 -0.11 0.61 2.27
CA MET A 25 -1.07 0.73 1.18
C MET A 25 -2.15 1.79 1.48
N PHE A 26 -2.66 1.82 2.71
CA PHE A 26 -3.65 2.80 3.12
C PHE A 26 -3.10 4.22 3.04
N LEU A 27 -1.91 4.45 3.60
CA LEU A 27 -1.23 5.74 3.51
C LEU A 27 -0.92 6.12 2.07
N ALA A 28 -0.46 5.17 1.26
CA ALA A 28 -0.19 5.41 -0.15
C ALA A 28 -1.45 5.86 -0.90
N THR A 29 -2.60 5.26 -0.59
CA THR A 29 -3.88 5.53 -1.28
C THR A 29 -4.54 6.81 -0.77
N VAL A 30 -4.49 7.09 0.53
CA VAL A 30 -5.14 8.27 1.15
C VAL A 30 -4.33 9.54 0.93
N THR A 31 -3.00 9.45 0.92
CA THR A 31 -2.10 10.60 0.69
C THR A 31 -1.75 10.79 -0.79
N TYR A 32 -2.34 9.98 -1.68
CA TYR A 32 -2.17 10.14 -3.12
C TYR A 32 -2.80 11.44 -3.61
N THR A 33 -2.03 12.18 -4.41
CA THR A 33 -2.48 13.38 -5.09
C THR A 33 -2.29 13.23 -6.61
N PRO A 34 -3.14 13.84 -7.45
CA PRO A 34 -2.97 13.81 -8.91
C PRO A 34 -1.69 14.49 -9.41
N PHE A 35 -1.00 15.22 -8.54
CA PHE A 35 0.27 15.90 -8.80
C PHE A 35 1.49 15.04 -8.45
N ASP A 36 1.29 13.85 -7.89
CA ASP A 36 2.38 12.92 -7.63
C ASP A 36 2.86 12.25 -8.93
N PRO A 37 4.16 11.89 -9.04
CA PRO A 37 4.67 11.18 -10.20
C PRO A 37 3.98 9.83 -10.33
N GLY A 38 3.52 9.50 -11.53
CA GLY A 38 2.77 8.28 -11.81
C GLY A 38 3.03 7.73 -13.21
N TRP A 39 2.47 6.55 -13.47
CA TRP A 39 2.54 5.92 -14.80
C TRP A 39 1.56 6.57 -15.76
N MET A 40 0.41 7.00 -15.25
CA MET A 40 -0.66 7.64 -16.04
C MET A 40 -0.59 9.16 -15.99
N HIS A 41 0.14 9.73 -15.04
CA HIS A 41 0.39 11.16 -14.92
C HIS A 41 1.89 11.44 -15.04
N ILE A 42 2.29 12.03 -16.18
CA ILE A 42 3.65 12.55 -16.37
C ILE A 42 3.76 13.82 -15.52
N SER A 43 4.25 13.69 -14.28
CA SER A 43 4.59 14.84 -13.46
C SER A 43 5.73 15.62 -14.11
N SER A 44 5.53 16.94 -14.25
CA SER A 44 6.46 17.86 -14.89
C SER A 44 7.71 18.09 -14.02
N ASP A 45 8.71 17.23 -14.19
CA ASP A 45 10.17 17.40 -13.98
C ASP A 45 10.69 18.06 -12.67
N THR A 46 9.85 18.46 -11.70
CA THR A 46 10.26 19.31 -10.57
C THR A 46 9.48 19.18 -9.25
N GLN A 47 8.40 18.40 -9.16
CA GLN A 47 7.56 18.44 -7.96
C GLN A 47 7.89 17.33 -6.96
N GLN A 48 8.23 17.74 -5.74
CA GLN A 48 8.44 16.88 -4.58
C GLN A 48 7.24 15.93 -4.41
N VAL A 49 7.51 14.66 -4.16
CA VAL A 49 6.45 13.68 -3.89
C VAL A 49 5.74 14.05 -2.60
N SER A 50 4.44 14.29 -2.70
CA SER A 50 3.59 14.61 -1.56
C SER A 50 3.07 13.36 -0.85
N ASN A 51 3.12 12.21 -1.52
CA ASN A 51 2.72 10.94 -0.94
C ASN A 51 3.63 10.56 0.24
N ALA A 52 3.04 10.28 1.41
CA ALA A 52 3.77 9.91 2.62
C ALA A 52 4.53 8.58 2.47
N SER A 53 4.07 7.73 1.55
CA SER A 53 4.70 6.46 1.18
C SER A 53 5.80 6.61 0.11
N GLY A 54 6.13 7.86 -0.26
CA GLY A 54 7.17 8.22 -1.22
C GLY A 54 6.79 7.92 -2.67
N ILE A 55 7.79 7.94 -3.57
CA ILE A 55 7.62 7.72 -5.02
C ILE A 55 6.96 6.36 -5.30
N ALA A 56 7.40 5.31 -4.59
CA ALA A 56 6.85 3.96 -4.76
C ALA A 56 5.36 3.89 -4.39
N GLY A 57 4.96 4.52 -3.29
CA GLY A 57 3.56 4.60 -2.89
C GLY A 57 2.70 5.39 -3.87
N ALA A 58 3.23 6.51 -4.38
CA ALA A 58 2.57 7.30 -5.42
C ALA A 58 2.30 6.50 -6.68
N TRP A 59 3.29 5.72 -7.16
CA TRP A 59 3.14 4.89 -8.36
C TRP A 59 2.12 3.77 -8.18
N ILE A 60 2.14 3.11 -7.02
CA ILE A 60 1.19 2.05 -6.70
C ILE A 60 -0.22 2.63 -6.62
N ALA A 61 -0.40 3.75 -5.93
CA ALA A 61 -1.69 4.42 -5.80
C ALA A 61 -2.21 4.93 -7.16
N ASP A 62 -1.35 5.51 -8.01
CA ASP A 62 -1.71 5.94 -9.36
C ASP A 62 -2.26 4.78 -10.19
N LEU A 63 -1.56 3.63 -10.17
CA LEU A 63 -1.99 2.43 -10.87
C LEU A 63 -3.31 1.88 -10.31
N LEU A 64 -3.43 1.79 -8.99
CA LEU A 64 -4.66 1.35 -8.33
C LEU A 64 -5.83 2.25 -8.66
N PHE A 65 -5.68 3.57 -8.58
CA PHE A 65 -6.75 4.51 -8.88
C PHE A 65 -7.11 4.53 -10.38
N GLY A 66 -6.17 4.35 -11.30
CA GLY A 66 -6.53 4.31 -12.72
C GLY A 66 -7.21 3.01 -13.15
N PHE A 67 -6.87 1.86 -12.54
CA PHE A 67 -7.54 0.59 -12.87
C PHE A 67 -8.83 0.36 -12.08
N LEU A 68 -8.83 0.70 -10.78
CA LEU A 68 -9.93 0.37 -9.85
C LEU A 68 -10.74 1.59 -9.43
N GLY A 69 -10.25 2.82 -9.69
CA GLY A 69 -10.90 4.04 -9.21
C GLY A 69 -10.99 4.05 -7.68
N TRP A 70 -12.15 4.44 -7.17
CA TRP A 70 -12.46 4.45 -5.73
C TRP A 70 -12.39 3.06 -5.07
N ALA A 71 -12.46 1.97 -5.84
CA ALA A 71 -12.31 0.64 -5.30
C ALA A 71 -10.87 0.32 -4.84
N SER A 72 -9.87 1.17 -5.19
CA SER A 72 -8.51 1.06 -4.66
C SER A 72 -8.45 1.07 -3.13
N LEU A 73 -9.36 1.81 -2.48
CA LEU A 73 -9.49 1.89 -1.02
C LEU A 73 -9.95 0.58 -0.37
N LEU A 74 -10.54 -0.35 -1.15
CA LEU A 74 -10.94 -1.66 -0.63
C LEU A 74 -9.74 -2.60 -0.43
N ILE A 75 -8.62 -2.39 -1.14
CA ILE A 75 -7.42 -3.22 -1.01
C ILE A 75 -6.79 -3.11 0.39
N PRO A 76 -6.49 -1.92 0.93
CA PRO A 76 -5.98 -1.82 2.30
C PRO A 76 -6.98 -2.35 3.32
N ILE A 77 -8.29 -2.17 3.10
CA ILE A 77 -9.32 -2.73 3.99
C ILE A 77 -9.29 -4.25 3.98
N PHE A 78 -9.20 -4.88 2.80
CA PHE A 78 -9.09 -6.32 2.68
C PHE A 78 -7.84 -6.87 3.38
N LEU A 79 -6.69 -6.19 3.22
CA LEU A 79 -5.46 -6.56 3.92
C LEU A 79 -5.61 -6.51 5.45
N PHE A 80 -6.36 -5.56 6.00
CA PHE A 80 -6.65 -5.51 7.43
C PHE A 80 -7.60 -6.60 7.92
N ILE A 81 -8.52 -7.07 7.07
CA ILE A 81 -9.46 -8.14 7.41
C ILE A 81 -8.76 -9.51 7.43
N GLU A 82 -7.82 -9.73 6.51
CA GLU A 82 -7.09 -11.00 6.38
C GLU A 82 -5.92 -11.16 7.37
N ALA A 83 -5.43 -10.06 7.96
CA ALA A 83 -4.28 -10.05 8.86
C ALA A 83 -4.58 -10.67 10.24
#